data_AF-A0A946UGX9-F1
#
_entry.id   AF-A0A946UGX9-F1
#
_cell.length_a   1.000
_cell.length_b   1.000
_cell.length_c   1.000
_cell.angle_alpha   90.00
_cell.angle_beta   90.00
_cell.angle_gamma   90.00
#
_symmetry.space_group_name_H-M   'P 1'
#
loop_
_entity.id
_entity.type
_entity.pdbx_description
1 polymer ?
#
loop_
_entity_poly.entity_id
_entity_poly.type
_entity_poly.pdbx_seq_one_letter_code
_entity_poly.pdbx_strand_id
1 'polypeptide(L)'
;MQSLIVGLLLAAVSGVSVIAFRHPNGYARLFPYLLLAVTGLFVCVTVWHIAVELTWDRVVPYLDADLHRTAKVSKNELAAPYEWLSVAYLGVMAFLWVNLKLPPFLQHTDGDGKNKNNK
;
A
#
# COMPACT_ATOMS: atom_id res chain seq x y z
N MET A 1 -6.78 16.99 11.44
CA MET A 1 -5.74 16.36 10.58
C MET A 1 -6.17 14.99 10.05
N GLN A 2 -6.70 14.10 10.89
CA GLN A 2 -7.17 12.75 10.48
C GLN A 2 -8.17 12.78 9.31
N SER A 3 -9.15 13.69 9.33
CA SER A 3 -10.16 13.83 8.26
C SER A 3 -9.58 14.19 6.89
N LEU A 4 -8.52 15.01 6.84
CA LEU A 4 -7.83 15.36 5.59
C LEU A 4 -7.08 14.15 5.02
N ILE A 5 -6.42 13.37 5.87
CA ILE A 5 -5.69 12.17 5.47
C ILE A 5 -6.67 11.13 4.89
N VAL A 6 -7.81 10.91 5.57
CA VAL A 6 -8.83 9.97 5.09
C VAL A 6 -9.42 10.42 3.76
N GLY A 7 -9.72 11.72 3.60
CA GLY A 7 -10.21 12.28 2.33
C GLY A 7 -9.22 12.10 1.18
N LEU A 8 -7.93 12.35 1.43
CA LEU A 8 -6.87 12.16 0.43
C LEU A 8 -6.74 10.68 0.03
N LEU A 9 -6.80 9.78 1.00
CA LEU A 9 -6.76 8.34 0.74
C LEU A 9 -7.94 7.89 -0.11
N LEU A 10 -9.16 8.33 0.21
CA LEU A 10 -10.36 8.02 -0.57
C LEU A 10 -10.27 8.57 -2.00
N ALA A 11 -9.74 9.79 -2.18
CA ALA A 11 -9.52 10.37 -3.49
C ALA A 11 -8.48 9.58 -4.31
N ALA A 12 -7.39 9.14 -3.67
CA ALA A 12 -6.38 8.32 -4.33
C ALA A 12 -6.95 6.96 -4.76
N VAL A 13 -7.66 6.27 -3.86
CA VAL A 13 -8.29 4.96 -4.14
C VAL A 13 -9.32 5.08 -5.26
N SER A 14 -10.19 6.09 -5.21
CA SER A 14 -11.19 6.30 -6.26
C SER A 14 -10.59 6.70 -7.60
N GLY A 15 -9.57 7.57 -7.62
CA GLY A 15 -8.86 7.96 -8.84
C GLY A 15 -8.19 6.77 -9.53
N VAL A 16 -7.50 5.91 -8.78
CA VAL A 16 -6.88 4.69 -9.31
C VAL A 16 -7.93 3.74 -9.88
N SER A 17 -9.05 3.53 -9.18
CA SER A 17 -10.15 2.69 -9.66
C SER A 17 -10.75 3.22 -10.97
N VAL A 18 -11.06 4.52 -11.05
CA VAL A 18 -11.66 5.12 -12.26
C VAL A 18 -10.76 4.95 -13.48
N ILE A 19 -9.45 5.13 -13.32
CA ILE A 19 -8.48 4.93 -14.41
C ILE A 19 -8.45 3.45 -14.83
N ALA A 20 -8.47 2.52 -13.87
CA ALA A 20 -8.47 1.09 -14.15
C ALA A 20 -9.67 0.65 -14.99
N PHE A 21 -10.89 1.11 -14.67
CA PHE A 21 -12.09 0.75 -15.42
C PHE A 21 -12.23 1.47 -16.76
N ARG A 22 -11.88 2.76 -16.83
CA ARG A 22 -12.10 3.57 -18.03
C ARG A 22 -11.03 3.36 -19.11
N HIS A 23 -9.79 3.08 -18.70
CA HIS A 23 -8.65 2.94 -19.59
C HIS A 23 -7.75 1.76 -19.20
N PRO A 24 -8.19 0.50 -19.40
CA PRO A 24 -7.45 -0.69 -18.95
C PRO A 24 -6.04 -0.78 -19.55
N ASN A 25 -5.87 -0.41 -20.82
CA ASN A 25 -4.56 -0.37 -21.47
C ASN A 25 -3.63 0.71 -20.90
N GLY A 26 -4.20 1.85 -20.47
CA GLY A 26 -3.45 2.92 -19.81
C GLY A 26 -3.04 2.51 -18.40
N TYR A 27 -3.95 1.90 -17.66
CA TYR A 27 -3.70 1.37 -16.33
C TYR A 27 -2.62 0.27 -16.33
N ALA A 28 -2.65 -0.66 -17.28
CA ALA A 28 -1.64 -1.71 -17.39
C ALA A 28 -0.21 -1.15 -17.59
N ARG A 29 -0.07 -0.02 -18.29
CA ARG A 29 1.22 0.68 -18.43
C ARG A 29 1.62 1.43 -17.16
N LEU A 30 0.65 1.94 -16.40
CA LEU A 30 0.88 2.66 -15.15
C LEU A 30 1.19 1.72 -13.97
N PHE A 31 0.67 0.49 -14.02
CA PHE A 31 0.82 -0.55 -13.01
C PHE A 31 2.25 -0.78 -12.51
N PRO A 32 3.28 -0.97 -13.37
CA PRO A 32 4.65 -1.16 -12.89
C PRO A 32 5.19 0.06 -12.11
N TYR A 33 4.80 1.27 -12.48
CA TYR A 33 5.20 2.49 -11.76
C TYR A 33 4.50 2.61 -10.41
N LEU A 34 3.21 2.28 -10.34
CA LEU A 34 2.46 2.21 -9.07
C LEU A 34 3.05 1.15 -8.14
N LEU A 35 3.37 -0.03 -8.69
CA LEU A 35 3.99 -1.12 -7.94
C LEU A 35 5.35 -0.70 -7.40
N LEU A 36 6.21 -0.10 -8.24
CA LEU A 36 7.50 0.44 -7.81
C LEU A 36 7.35 1.49 -6.71
N ALA A 37 6.40 2.41 -6.82
CA ALA A 37 6.16 3.45 -5.82
C ALA A 37 5.71 2.85 -4.47
N VAL A 38 4.76 1.93 -4.49
CA VAL A 38 4.24 1.28 -3.27
C VAL A 38 5.29 0.40 -2.62
N THR A 39 6.01 -0.42 -3.40
CA THR A 39 7.10 -1.26 -2.89
C THR A 39 8.26 -0.41 -2.38
N GLY A 40 8.63 0.65 -3.09
CA GLY A 40 9.67 1.59 -2.65
C GLY A 40 9.33 2.24 -1.31
N LEU A 41 8.08 2.71 -1.15
CA LEU A 41 7.61 3.26 0.11
C LEU A 41 7.65 2.23 1.24
N PHE A 42 7.19 1.00 0.97
CA PHE A 42 7.24 -0.09 1.95
C PHE A 42 8.67 -0.41 2.39
N VAL A 43 9.61 -0.48 1.45
CA VAL A 43 11.03 -0.71 1.74
C VAL A 43 11.61 0.43 2.58
N CYS A 44 11.35 1.70 2.23
CA CYS A 44 11.82 2.84 3.01
C CYS A 44 11.34 2.80 4.46
N VAL A 45 10.05 2.52 4.69
CA VAL A 45 9.49 2.43 6.04
C VAL A 45 10.04 1.21 6.79
N THR A 46 10.26 0.09 6.09
CA THR A 46 10.86 -1.12 6.68
C THR A 46 12.31 -0.87 7.11
N VAL A 47 13.12 -0.24 6.26
CA VAL A 47 14.50 0.15 6.59
C VAL A 47 14.53 1.11 7.77
N TRP A 48 13.61 2.07 7.82
CA TRP A 48 13.46 2.98 8.97
C TRP A 48 13.14 2.20 10.26
N HIS A 49 12.17 1.29 10.23
CA HIS A 49 11.81 0.45 11.37
C HIS A 49 13.01 -0.37 11.87
N ILE A 50 13.74 -1.02 10.96
CA ILE A 50 14.95 -1.79 11.29
C ILE A 50 16.03 -0.88 11.90
N ALA A 51 16.23 0.32 11.36
CA ALA A 51 17.20 1.27 11.89
C ALA A 51 16.88 1.70 13.32
N VAL A 52 15.60 1.92 13.64
CA VAL A 52 15.13 2.23 15.00
C VAL A 52 15.39 1.05 15.95
N GLU A 53 15.06 -0.18 15.53
CA GLU A 53 15.31 -1.39 16.33
C GLU A 53 16.81 -1.62 16.60
N LEU A 54 17.64 -1.54 15.56
CA LEU A 54 19.10 -1.69 15.71
C LEU A 54 19.73 -0.62 16.59
N THR A 55 19.24 0.62 16.48
CA THR A 55 19.70 1.73 17.33
C THR A 55 19.31 1.48 18.78
N TRP A 56 18.08 1.03 19.01
CA TRP A 56 17.59 0.67 20.33
C TRP A 56 18.45 -0.42 20.98
N ASP A 57 18.69 -1.52 20.27
CA ASP A 57 19.49 -2.65 20.77
C ASP A 57 20.92 -2.25 21.13
N ARG A 58 21.50 -1.29 20.41
CA ARG A 58 22.84 -0.76 20.71
C ARG A 58 22.85 0.23 21.86
N VAL A 59 21.77 0.97 22.08
CA VAL A 59 21.71 2.07 23.06
C VAL A 59 21.23 1.58 24.42
N VAL A 60 20.32 0.61 24.47
CA VAL A 60 19.76 0.02 25.71
C VAL A 60 20.80 -0.40 26.75
N PRO A 61 21.91 -1.10 26.39
CA PRO A 61 22.90 -1.54 27.37
C PRO A 61 23.59 -0.39 28.10
N TYR A 62 23.54 0.82 27.54
CA TYR A 62 24.19 2.02 28.09
C TYR A 62 23.19 2.95 28.79
N LEU A 63 21.89 2.61 28.84
CA LEU A 63 20.90 3.41 29.55
C LEU A 63 20.77 3.00 31.01
N ASP A 64 20.68 4.00 31.89
CA ASP A 64 20.28 3.82 33.29
C ASP A 64 18.84 3.28 33.40
N ALA A 65 18.59 2.43 34.39
CA ALA A 65 17.32 1.73 34.57
C ALA A 65 16.10 2.67 34.64
N ASP A 66 16.24 3.88 35.21
CA ASP A 66 15.16 4.87 35.29
C ASP A 66 14.80 5.48 33.92
N LEU A 67 15.75 5.52 32.98
CA LEU A 67 15.55 6.07 31.64
C LEU A 67 15.00 5.03 30.65
N HIS A 68 15.08 3.73 30.96
CA HIS A 68 14.60 2.65 30.09
C HIS A 68 13.12 2.81 29.74
N ARG A 69 12.28 3.18 30.72
CA ARG A 69 10.84 3.29 30.52
C ARG A 69 10.49 4.42 29.56
N THR A 70 11.10 5.60 29.75
CA THR A 70 10.87 6.78 28.90
C THR A 70 11.38 6.52 27.48
N ALA A 71 12.58 5.98 27.35
CA ALA A 71 13.18 5.69 26.06
C ALA A 71 12.40 4.62 25.27
N LYS A 72 11.80 3.62 25.96
CA LYS A 72 10.94 2.62 25.33
C LYS A 72 9.65 3.22 24.77
N VAL A 73 9.04 4.19 25.47
CA VAL A 73 7.85 4.90 24.95
C VAL A 73 8.21 5.70 23.71
N SER A 74 9.30 6.48 23.75
CA SER A 74 9.76 7.26 22.59
C SER A 74 10.14 6.38 21.40
N LYS A 75 10.75 5.20 21.65
CA LYS A 75 11.02 4.21 20.61
C LYS A 75 9.73 3.75 19.93
N ASN A 76 8.69 3.42 20.70
CA ASN A 76 7.41 2.97 20.15
C ASN A 76 6.66 4.06 19.38
N GLU A 77 6.89 5.34 19.69
CA GLU A 77 6.34 6.47 18.92
C GLU A 77 7.08 6.67 17.58
N LEU A 78 8.39 6.40 17.54
CA LEU A 78 9.21 6.47 16.32
C LEU A 78 9.08 5.23 15.44
N ALA A 79 8.90 4.07 16.05
CA ALA A 79 8.80 2.80 15.34
C ALA A 79 7.44 2.72 14.65
N ALA A 80 7.47 2.58 13.33
CA ALA A 80 6.26 2.24 12.59
C ALA A 80 5.76 0.86 13.06
N PRO A 81 4.45 0.69 13.33
CA PRO A 81 3.90 -0.60 13.69
C PRO A 81 3.98 -1.55 12.48
N TYR A 82 5.00 -2.40 12.47
CA TYR A 82 5.35 -3.25 11.33
C TYR A 82 4.23 -4.21 10.92
N GLU A 83 3.44 -4.71 11.88
CA GLU A 83 2.27 -5.56 11.62
C GLU A 83 1.23 -4.85 10.75
N TRP A 84 0.84 -3.64 11.15
CA TRP A 84 -0.12 -2.81 10.40
C TRP A 84 0.43 -2.38 9.05
N LEU A 85 1.73 -2.09 8.97
CA LEU A 85 2.41 -1.78 7.70
C LEU A 85 2.34 -2.95 6.71
N SER A 86 2.59 -4.17 7.20
CA SER A 86 2.56 -5.39 6.38
C SER A 86 1.17 -5.68 5.85
N VAL A 87 0.14 -5.57 6.71
CA VAL A 87 -1.27 -5.74 6.32
C VAL A 87 -1.68 -4.69 5.29
N ALA A 88 -1.30 -3.42 5.50
CA ALA A 88 -1.59 -2.35 4.55
C ALA A 88 -0.93 -2.60 3.19
N TYR A 89 0.33 -3.03 3.16
CA TYR A 89 1.05 -3.35 1.94
C TYR A 89 0.38 -4.50 1.15
N LEU A 90 0.03 -5.59 1.83
CA LEU A 90 -0.68 -6.71 1.21
C LEU A 90 -2.05 -6.29 0.69
N GLY A 91 -2.78 -5.46 1.43
CA GLY A 91 -4.07 -4.92 1.00
C GLY A 91 -3.97 -4.06 -0.26
N VAL A 92 -2.99 -3.17 -0.33
CA VAL A 92 -2.74 -2.35 -1.53
C VAL A 92 -2.32 -3.21 -2.72
N MET A 93 -1.46 -4.20 -2.51
CA MET A 93 -1.06 -5.13 -3.57
C MET A 93 -2.23 -5.93 -4.12
N ALA A 94 -3.07 -6.48 -3.24
CA ALA A 94 -4.28 -7.18 -3.63
C ALA A 94 -5.22 -6.25 -4.42
N PHE A 95 -5.43 -5.02 -3.94
CA PHE A 95 -6.27 -4.03 -4.61
C PHE A 95 -5.76 -3.67 -6.03
N LEU A 96 -4.46 -3.45 -6.21
CA LEU A 96 -3.88 -3.16 -7.52
C LEU A 96 -4.02 -4.35 -8.47
N TRP A 97 -3.79 -5.57 -7.99
CA TRP A 97 -3.97 -6.79 -8.78
C TRP A 97 -5.41 -7.04 -9.21
N VAL A 98 -6.35 -6.81 -8.30
CA VAL A 98 -7.80 -6.89 -8.55
C VAL A 98 -8.18 -5.90 -9.65
N ASN A 99 -7.73 -4.64 -9.55
CA ASN A 99 -7.99 -3.61 -10.57
C ASN A 99 -7.33 -3.90 -11.93
N LEU A 100 -6.22 -4.64 -11.96
CA LEU A 100 -5.59 -5.06 -13.21
C LEU A 100 -6.41 -6.15 -13.92
N LYS A 101 -6.99 -7.08 -13.16
CA LYS A 101 -7.72 -8.24 -13.70
C LYS A 101 -9.20 -8.00 -13.95
N LEU A 102 -9.87 -7.16 -13.15
CA LEU A 102 -11.33 -6.97 -13.27
C LEU A 102 -11.80 -6.40 -14.62
N PRO A 103 -11.19 -5.33 -15.15
CA PRO A 103 -11.65 -4.71 -16.40
C PRO A 103 -11.69 -5.67 -17.60
N PRO A 104 -10.64 -6.48 -17.89
CA PRO A 104 -10.72 -7.45 -18.99
C PRO A 104 -11.73 -8.58 -18.76
N PHE A 105 -11.98 -8.98 -17.51
CA PHE A 105 -13.03 -9.97 -17.20
C PHE A 105 -14.44 -9.45 -17.49
N LEU A 106 -14.72 -8.18 -17.20
CA LEU A 106 -16.04 -7.59 -17.46
C LEU A 106 -16.27 -7.35 -18.96
N GLN A 107 -15.23 -7.01 -19.72
CA GLN A 107 -15.33 -6.79 -21.17
C GLN A 107 -15.57 -8.07 -21.97
N HIS A 108 -15.15 -9.25 -21.47
CA HIS A 108 -15.44 -10.51 -22.14
C HIS A 108 -16.89 -10.96 -22.03
N THR A 109 -17.61 -10.54 -20.99
CA THR A 109 -19.02 -10.91 -20.79
C THR A 109 -19.97 -10.20 -21.77
N ASP A 110 -19.62 -8.99 -22.22
CA ASP A 110 -20.44 -8.22 -23.16
C ASP A 110 -20.25 -8.65 -24.64
N GLY A 111 -19.19 -9.41 -24.95
CA GLY A 111 -18.84 -9.81 -26.31
C GLY A 111 -19.58 -11.05 -26.85
N ASP A 112 -20.14 -11.89 -25.98
CA ASP A 112 -20.68 -13.20 -26.37
C ASP A 112 -22.18 -13.18 -26.74
N GLY A 113 -22.86 -12.04 -26.55
CA GLY A 113 -24.28 -11.86 -26.83
C GLY A 113 -24.65 -11.37 -28.23
N LYS A 114 -23.68 -10.97 -29.07
CA LYS A 114 -23.96 -10.25 -30.34
C LYS A 114 -23.75 -11.04 -31.63
N ASN A 115 -23.46 -12.35 -31.57
CA ASN A 115 -23.14 -13.13 -32.78
C ASN A 115 -23.96 -14.41 -32.95
N LYS A 116 -25.29 -14.32 -32.78
CA LYS A 116 -26.23 -15.44 -33.07
C LYS A 116 -27.46 -15.08 -33.92
N ASN A 117 -27.51 -13.90 -34.56
CA ASN A 117 -28.66 -13.49 -35.37
C ASN A 117 -28.37 -13.21 -36.86
N ASN A 118 -27.24 -13.68 -37.40
CA ASN A 118 -27.01 -13.66 -38.85
C ASN A 118 -26.56 -15.04 -39.33
N LYS A 119 -27.53 -15.93 -39.56
CA LYS A 119 -27.51 -16.95 -40.61
C LYS A 119 -28.91 -17.49 -40.83
#